data_AF-A0A522YQW5-F1
#
_entry.id   AF-A0A522YQW5-F1
#
_cell.length_a   1.000
_cell.length_b   1.000
_cell.length_c   1.000
_cell.angle_alpha   90.00
_cell.angle_beta   90.00
_cell.angle_gamma   90.00
#
_symmetry.space_group_name_H-M   'P 1'
#
loop_
_entity.id
_entity.type
_entity.pdbx_description
1 polymer ?
#
loop_
_entity_poly.entity_id
_entity_poly.type
_entity_poly.pdbx_seq_one_letter_code
_entity_poly.pdbx_strand_id
1 'polypeptide(L)'
;MDALLLAALLALSPAASAAKPKAAAAAKEAPPANDDEKLVDYFTKSDTSDLDPKAIPRFMELDLSKMSPGRRAAAQGKRLELKALRKSMESKTKPPIRRAGQDPLQECGVEEGTAQQAKVMATIGFMPVTQDEVQFLVQRTKCTECELSEEFTYTRLIVPGDKAKKIPAEKHMFVHAKDPLMALVSQYRAGGKGGTDFFSVGFFGACR
;
A
#
# COMPACT_ATOMS: atom_id res chain seq x y z
N MET A 1 -2.92 73.75 16.11
CA MET A 1 -1.72 74.45 15.62
C MET A 1 -0.64 73.41 15.49
N ASP A 2 -0.24 73.20 14.24
CA ASP A 2 1.12 72.87 13.78
C ASP A 2 1.82 71.67 14.42
N ALA A 3 1.93 70.51 13.76
CA ALA A 3 2.64 70.20 12.50
C ALA A 3 4.13 69.87 12.69
N LEU A 4 4.53 68.87 11.91
CA LEU A 4 5.88 68.40 11.53
C LEU A 4 6.61 67.48 12.52
N LEU A 5 6.63 66.16 12.24
CA LEU A 5 7.55 65.45 11.33
C LEU A 5 8.97 65.36 11.90
N LEU A 6 9.43 64.14 12.18
CA LEU A 6 10.57 63.59 11.45
C LEU A 6 10.61 62.06 11.55
N ALA A 7 10.85 61.44 10.41
CA ALA A 7 10.92 60.01 10.17
C ALA A 7 12.31 59.44 10.49
N ALA A 8 12.35 58.19 10.95
CA ALA A 8 13.46 57.24 10.80
C ALA A 8 12.90 55.85 11.17
N LEU A 9 12.31 55.07 10.25
CA LEU A 9 13.01 54.10 9.38
C LEU A 9 14.14 53.36 10.09
N LEU A 10 13.83 52.20 10.68
CA LEU A 10 14.72 51.04 10.68
C LEU A 10 13.86 49.76 10.67
N ALA A 11 14.04 49.01 9.60
CA ALA A 11 13.27 47.85 9.18
C ALA A 11 13.36 46.69 10.18
N LEU A 12 12.21 46.18 10.63
CA LEU A 12 12.08 44.79 11.03
C LEU A 12 11.65 43.98 9.80
N SER A 13 12.62 43.28 9.22
CA SER A 13 12.39 42.27 8.20
C SER A 13 11.39 41.22 8.68
N PRO A 14 10.31 40.92 7.95
CA PRO A 14 9.71 39.61 8.04
C PRO A 14 10.66 38.64 7.33
N ALA A 15 11.25 37.73 8.08
CA ALA A 15 11.88 36.53 7.52
C ALA A 15 10.76 35.68 6.88
N ALA A 16 10.38 36.07 5.66
CA ALA A 16 9.64 35.24 4.74
C ALA A 16 10.56 34.06 4.41
N SER A 17 10.41 32.98 5.17
CA SER A 17 10.99 31.69 4.85
C SER A 17 10.41 31.26 3.51
N ALA A 18 11.10 31.64 2.43
CA ALA A 18 10.87 31.15 1.09
C ALA A 18 11.13 29.64 1.10
N ALA A 19 10.10 28.87 1.42
CA ALA A 19 10.03 27.47 1.11
C ALA A 19 10.20 27.36 -0.40
N LYS A 20 11.41 27.02 -0.85
CA LYS A 20 11.67 26.71 -2.25
C LYS A 20 10.62 25.70 -2.69
N PRO A 21 9.83 25.97 -3.74
CA PRO A 21 8.95 24.95 -4.30
C PRO A 21 9.84 23.76 -4.66
N LYS A 22 9.59 22.63 -4.01
CA LYS A 22 10.24 21.36 -4.34
C LYS A 22 9.88 21.09 -5.78
N ALA A 23 10.82 21.35 -6.70
CA ALA A 23 10.67 21.03 -8.09
C ALA A 23 10.23 19.57 -8.18
N ALA A 24 9.06 19.35 -8.78
CA ALA A 24 8.62 18.00 -9.12
C ALA A 24 9.74 17.40 -9.98
N ALA A 25 10.45 16.41 -9.44
CA ALA A 25 11.44 15.67 -10.20
C ALA A 25 10.72 15.14 -11.44
N ALA A 26 11.19 15.52 -12.62
CA ALA A 26 10.63 15.04 -13.87
C ALA A 26 10.72 13.50 -13.84
N ALA A 27 9.58 12.83 -13.98
CA ALA A 27 9.52 11.37 -14.07
C ALA A 27 10.49 10.91 -15.15
N LYS A 28 11.32 9.91 -14.86
CA LYS A 28 12.27 9.38 -15.84
C LYS A 28 11.46 8.70 -16.95
N GLU A 29 11.72 9.05 -18.21
CA GLU A 29 11.00 8.46 -19.34
C GLU A 29 11.22 6.94 -19.39
N ALA A 30 10.13 6.19 -19.58
CA ALA A 30 10.19 4.73 -19.56
C ALA A 30 10.85 4.15 -20.83
N PRO A 31 11.48 2.96 -20.75
CA PRO A 31 12.02 2.28 -21.92
C PRO A 31 10.94 1.98 -22.99
N PRO A 32 11.31 1.96 -24.29
CA PRO A 32 10.36 1.73 -25.38
C PRO A 32 9.66 0.36 -25.28
N ALA A 33 8.56 0.21 -26.01
CA ALA A 33 7.59 -0.90 -25.94
C ALA A 33 8.16 -2.32 -26.11
N ASN A 34 9.36 -2.47 -26.67
CA ASN A 34 9.90 -3.76 -27.10
C ASN A 34 10.96 -4.36 -26.17
N ASP A 35 11.19 -3.77 -24.99
CA ASP A 35 12.22 -4.26 -24.05
C ASP A 35 11.66 -4.46 -22.63
N ASP A 36 11.14 -5.66 -22.40
CA ASP A 36 10.49 -6.04 -21.14
C ASP A 36 11.48 -6.22 -19.99
N GLU A 37 12.72 -6.63 -20.30
CA GLU A 37 13.77 -6.72 -19.28
C GLU A 37 14.18 -5.34 -18.77
N LYS A 38 14.39 -4.38 -19.68
CA LYS A 38 14.67 -3.00 -19.28
C LYS A 38 13.50 -2.36 -18.56
N LEU A 39 12.26 -2.68 -18.94
CA LEU A 39 11.08 -2.20 -18.22
C LEU A 39 11.11 -2.69 -16.77
N VAL A 40 11.38 -3.99 -16.53
CA VAL A 40 11.46 -4.52 -15.17
C VAL A 40 12.60 -3.89 -14.39
N ASP A 41 13.77 -3.76 -14.98
CA ASP A 41 14.92 -3.12 -14.33
C ASP A 41 14.60 -1.66 -13.97
N TYR A 42 13.96 -0.91 -14.87
CA TYR A 42 13.49 0.46 -14.62
C TYR A 42 12.53 0.53 -13.44
N PHE A 43 11.53 -0.35 -13.38
CA PHE A 43 10.54 -0.39 -12.31
C PHE A 43 11.11 -0.84 -10.96
N THR A 44 12.03 -1.81 -10.96
CA THR A 44 12.58 -2.40 -9.73
C THR A 44 13.71 -1.59 -9.10
N LYS A 45 14.40 -0.75 -9.89
CA LYS A 45 15.52 0.09 -9.42
C LYS A 45 15.11 1.54 -9.11
N SER A 46 13.94 1.97 -9.57
CA SER A 46 13.47 3.35 -9.37
C SER A 46 12.50 3.45 -8.19
N ASP A 47 12.55 4.58 -7.50
CA ASP A 47 11.55 4.93 -6.49
C ASP A 47 10.19 5.13 -7.15
N THR A 48 9.12 4.77 -6.45
CA THR A 48 7.76 4.83 -7.01
C THR A 48 7.33 6.25 -7.37
N SER A 49 7.90 7.27 -6.73
CA SER A 49 7.66 8.69 -7.05
C SER A 49 8.20 9.10 -8.42
N ASP A 50 9.18 8.37 -8.95
CA ASP A 50 9.95 8.75 -10.13
C ASP A 50 9.53 7.97 -11.38
N LEU A 51 8.62 7.00 -11.21
CA LEU A 51 8.08 6.16 -12.27
C LEU A 51 7.13 6.94 -13.17
N ASP A 52 7.22 6.71 -14.47
CA ASP A 52 6.25 7.21 -15.45
C ASP A 52 4.89 6.51 -15.25
N PRO A 53 3.83 7.27 -14.90
CA PRO A 53 2.49 6.71 -14.72
C PRO A 53 1.95 5.98 -15.97
N LYS A 54 2.38 6.39 -17.17
CA LYS A 54 1.94 5.77 -18.44
C LYS A 54 2.52 4.37 -18.65
N ALA A 55 3.65 4.06 -18.02
CA ALA A 55 4.31 2.77 -18.13
C ALA A 55 3.77 1.74 -17.11
N ILE A 56 3.03 2.18 -16.09
CA ILE A 56 2.50 1.31 -15.02
C ILE A 56 1.59 0.21 -15.59
N PRO A 57 0.59 0.48 -16.45
CA PRO A 57 -0.28 -0.57 -16.99
C PRO A 57 0.51 -1.67 -17.71
N ARG A 58 1.44 -1.28 -18.59
CA ARG A 58 2.32 -2.22 -19.30
C ARG A 58 3.14 -3.08 -18.33
N PHE A 59 3.72 -2.46 -17.30
CA PHE A 59 4.49 -3.21 -16.30
C PHE A 59 3.61 -4.18 -15.49
N MET A 60 2.36 -3.82 -15.20
CA MET A 60 1.42 -4.67 -14.46
C MET A 60 0.96 -5.90 -15.26
N GLU A 61 0.90 -5.80 -16.59
CA GLU A 61 0.43 -6.85 -17.50
C GLU A 61 1.53 -7.77 -18.03
N LEU A 62 2.81 -7.40 -17.83
CA LEU A 62 3.98 -8.15 -18.28
C LEU A 62 3.96 -9.65 -17.88
N ASP A 63 4.34 -10.53 -18.81
CA ASP A 63 4.53 -11.95 -18.50
C ASP A 63 5.89 -12.17 -17.83
N LEU A 64 5.87 -12.46 -16.53
CA LEU A 64 7.07 -12.70 -15.72
C LEU A 64 7.56 -14.16 -15.77
N SER A 65 6.84 -15.06 -16.45
CA SER A 65 7.17 -16.50 -16.50
C SER A 65 8.51 -16.76 -17.20
N LYS A 66 8.85 -15.92 -18.19
CA LYS A 66 10.09 -16.04 -18.98
C LYS A 66 11.31 -15.45 -18.30
N MET A 67 11.14 -14.79 -17.15
CA MET A 67 12.24 -14.11 -16.44
C MET A 67 12.96 -15.02 -15.46
N SER A 68 14.21 -14.63 -15.12
CA SER A 68 14.98 -15.28 -14.06
C SER A 68 14.26 -15.18 -12.71
N PRO A 69 14.41 -16.18 -11.81
CA PRO A 69 13.69 -16.21 -10.54
C PRO A 69 13.87 -14.95 -9.68
N GLY A 70 15.09 -14.40 -9.63
CA GLY A 70 15.38 -13.17 -8.89
C GLY A 70 14.66 -11.95 -9.46
N ARG A 71 14.71 -11.78 -10.79
CA ARG A 71 14.04 -10.65 -11.47
C ARG A 71 12.51 -10.77 -11.38
N ARG A 72 11.98 -12.00 -11.51
CA ARG A 72 10.55 -12.29 -11.29
C ARG A 72 10.11 -11.89 -9.88
N ALA A 73 10.85 -12.28 -8.86
CA ALA A 73 10.53 -11.94 -7.47
C ALA A 73 10.58 -10.43 -7.21
N ALA A 74 11.59 -9.73 -7.75
CA ALA A 74 11.69 -8.27 -7.65
C ALA A 74 10.52 -7.56 -8.36
N ALA A 75 10.19 -7.99 -9.58
CA ALA A 75 9.06 -7.46 -10.33
C ALA A 75 7.72 -7.69 -9.62
N GLN A 76 7.50 -8.90 -9.07
CA GLN A 76 6.33 -9.22 -8.24
C GLN A 76 6.25 -8.32 -7.01
N GLY A 77 7.37 -8.11 -6.31
CA GLY A 77 7.44 -7.16 -5.19
C GLY A 77 7.01 -5.76 -5.58
N LYS A 78 7.54 -5.25 -6.70
CA LYS A 78 7.17 -3.92 -7.19
C LYS A 78 5.69 -3.82 -7.58
N ARG A 79 5.13 -4.87 -8.19
CA ARG A 79 3.68 -4.94 -8.49
C ARG A 79 2.84 -4.88 -7.22
N LEU A 80 3.23 -5.58 -6.16
CA LEU A 80 2.55 -5.54 -4.87
C LEU A 80 2.62 -4.15 -4.23
N GLU A 81 3.78 -3.48 -4.31
CA GLU A 81 3.94 -2.09 -3.86
C GLU A 81 2.99 -1.15 -4.62
N LEU A 82 2.96 -1.22 -5.95
CA LEU A 82 2.09 -0.41 -6.79
C LEU A 82 0.60 -0.68 -6.52
N LYS A 83 0.20 -1.95 -6.36
CA LYS A 83 -1.16 -2.33 -5.94
C LYS A 83 -1.50 -1.73 -4.58
N ALA A 84 -0.60 -1.82 -3.60
CA ALA A 84 -0.82 -1.29 -2.26
C ALA A 84 -0.97 0.24 -2.27
N LEU A 85 -0.14 0.94 -3.04
CA LEU A 85 -0.23 2.38 -3.21
C LEU A 85 -1.54 2.80 -3.89
N ARG A 86 -1.93 2.10 -4.96
CA ARG A 86 -3.22 2.32 -5.61
C ARG A 86 -4.38 2.18 -4.61
N LYS A 87 -4.41 1.09 -3.84
CA LYS A 87 -5.43 0.86 -2.81
C LYS A 87 -5.40 1.91 -1.70
N SER A 88 -4.22 2.35 -1.27
CA SER A 88 -4.06 3.43 -0.29
C SER A 88 -4.59 4.76 -0.82
N MET A 89 -4.37 5.07 -2.11
CA MET A 89 -4.95 6.27 -2.73
C MET A 89 -6.48 6.17 -2.85
N GLU A 90 -6.99 5.05 -3.36
CA GLU A 90 -8.43 4.80 -3.48
C GLU A 90 -9.13 4.84 -2.12
N SER A 91 -8.45 4.42 -1.03
CA SER A 91 -9.00 4.47 0.32
C SER A 91 -9.34 5.88 0.81
N LYS A 92 -8.68 6.91 0.27
CA LYS A 92 -8.92 8.32 0.62
C LYS A 92 -10.14 8.90 -0.10
N THR A 93 -10.51 8.32 -1.24
CA THR A 93 -11.61 8.78 -2.09
C THR A 93 -12.86 7.92 -1.94
N LYS A 94 -12.71 6.67 -1.51
CA LYS A 94 -13.83 5.76 -1.27
C LYS A 94 -14.66 6.23 -0.06
N PRO A 95 -16.00 6.02 -0.09
CA PRO A 95 -16.85 6.32 1.05
C PRO A 95 -16.48 5.44 2.28
N PRO A 96 -16.87 5.86 3.50
CA PRO A 96 -16.62 5.07 4.71
C PRO A 96 -17.16 3.64 4.63
N ILE A 97 -18.33 3.47 4.02
CA ILE A 97 -18.94 2.17 3.70
C ILE A 97 -18.67 1.88 2.22
N ARG A 98 -17.79 0.91 1.95
CA ARG A 98 -17.25 0.60 0.62
C ARG A 98 -18.13 -0.34 -0.21
N ARG A 99 -18.98 -1.14 0.45
CA ARG A 99 -19.82 -2.18 -0.18
C ARG A 99 -21.30 -2.09 0.22
N ALA A 100 -21.80 -0.87 0.44
CA ALA A 100 -23.20 -0.65 0.80
C ALA A 100 -24.14 -1.29 -0.24
N GLY A 101 -25.00 -2.21 0.20
CA GLY A 101 -25.99 -2.88 -0.65
C GLY A 101 -25.43 -3.90 -1.65
N GLN A 102 -24.15 -4.28 -1.54
CA GLN A 102 -23.56 -5.33 -2.37
C GLN A 102 -23.60 -6.68 -1.67
N ASP A 103 -23.73 -7.74 -2.47
CA ASP A 103 -23.64 -9.09 -1.96
C ASP A 103 -22.21 -9.42 -1.47
N PRO A 104 -22.10 -10.31 -0.46
CA PRO A 104 -20.80 -10.67 0.10
C PRO A 104 -20.00 -11.46 -0.92
N LEU A 105 -18.72 -11.11 -1.09
CA LEU A 105 -17.81 -11.92 -1.90
C LEU A 105 -17.63 -13.31 -1.28
N GLN A 106 -18.01 -14.33 -2.04
CA GLN A 106 -17.86 -15.73 -1.64
C GLN A 106 -16.48 -16.28 -2.02
N GLU A 107 -15.92 -15.83 -3.15
CA GLU A 107 -14.62 -16.30 -3.63
C GLU A 107 -13.55 -15.21 -3.47
N CYS A 108 -12.37 -15.64 -3.01
CA CYS A 108 -11.20 -14.79 -2.87
C CYS A 108 -10.13 -15.23 -3.86
N GLY A 109 -9.47 -14.26 -4.49
CA GLY A 109 -8.21 -14.52 -5.18
C GLY A 109 -7.17 -15.01 -4.17
N VAL A 110 -6.81 -16.28 -4.23
CA VAL A 110 -5.62 -16.81 -3.55
C VAL A 110 -4.42 -16.46 -4.43
N GLU A 111 -3.47 -15.71 -3.89
CA GLU A 111 -2.16 -15.58 -4.54
C GLU A 111 -1.30 -16.77 -4.10
N GLU A 112 -1.12 -17.74 -5.00
CA GLU A 112 -0.06 -18.74 -4.86
C GLU A 112 1.28 -18.04 -5.08
N GLY A 113 2.23 -18.28 -4.19
CA GLY A 113 3.52 -17.63 -4.27
C GLY A 113 4.66 -18.44 -3.66
N THR A 114 5.78 -17.76 -3.45
CA THR A 114 7.01 -18.40 -2.97
C THR A 114 7.42 -17.86 -1.60
N ALA A 115 8.22 -18.61 -0.85
CA ALA A 115 8.84 -18.12 0.38
C ALA A 115 9.66 -16.83 0.15
N GLN A 116 10.24 -16.67 -1.04
CA GLN A 116 10.95 -15.44 -1.42
C GLN A 116 9.98 -14.26 -1.56
N GLN A 117 8.80 -14.47 -2.12
CA GLN A 117 7.76 -13.45 -2.22
C GLN A 117 7.29 -12.98 -0.83
N ALA A 118 7.12 -13.89 0.12
CA ALA A 118 6.79 -13.55 1.51
C ALA A 118 7.84 -12.61 2.13
N LYS A 119 9.13 -12.87 1.90
CA LYS A 119 10.23 -12.00 2.35
C LYS A 119 10.19 -10.64 1.66
N VAL A 120 9.95 -10.62 0.35
CA VAL A 120 9.86 -9.38 -0.43
C VAL A 120 8.70 -8.51 0.06
N MET A 121 7.56 -9.11 0.39
CA MET A 121 6.41 -8.40 0.99
C MET A 121 6.79 -7.67 2.28
N ALA A 122 7.55 -8.32 3.16
CA ALA A 122 8.05 -7.67 4.38
C ALA A 122 8.94 -6.46 4.07
N THR A 123 9.85 -6.57 3.11
CA THR A 123 10.76 -5.48 2.71
C THR A 123 10.02 -4.26 2.15
N ILE A 124 8.93 -4.47 1.41
CA ILE A 124 8.13 -3.38 0.82
C ILE A 124 7.07 -2.82 1.78
N GLY A 125 7.11 -3.20 3.06
CA GLY A 125 6.27 -2.61 4.11
C GLY A 125 4.97 -3.34 4.39
N PHE A 126 4.79 -4.57 3.90
CA PHE A 126 3.72 -5.43 4.41
C PHE A 126 4.12 -6.05 5.74
N MET A 127 3.21 -5.98 6.71
CA MET A 127 3.39 -6.61 8.01
C MET A 127 2.63 -7.92 8.08
N PRO A 128 3.23 -8.98 8.64
CA PRO A 128 2.52 -10.22 8.87
C PRO A 128 1.42 -10.01 9.91
N VAL A 129 0.27 -10.63 9.68
CA VAL A 129 -0.86 -10.66 10.61
C VAL A 129 -1.24 -12.10 10.93
N THR A 130 -1.70 -12.34 12.15
CA THR A 130 -2.16 -13.67 12.58
C THR A 130 -3.60 -13.94 12.13
N GLN A 131 -4.05 -15.20 12.20
CA GLN A 131 -5.43 -15.54 11.88
C GLN A 131 -6.42 -14.86 12.84
N ASP A 132 -6.06 -14.72 14.12
CA ASP A 132 -6.89 -14.07 15.13
C ASP A 132 -7.01 -12.56 14.87
N GLU A 133 -5.93 -11.93 14.42
CA GLU A 133 -5.94 -10.53 13.96
C GLU A 133 -6.87 -10.37 12.76
N VAL A 134 -6.83 -11.29 11.78
CA VAL A 134 -7.76 -11.26 10.64
C VAL A 134 -9.21 -11.43 11.09
N GLN A 135 -9.49 -12.34 12.03
CA GLN A 135 -10.84 -12.49 12.59
C GLN A 135 -11.31 -11.22 13.29
N PHE A 136 -10.43 -10.56 14.05
CA PHE A 136 -10.73 -9.27 14.66
C PHE A 136 -11.04 -8.19 13.59
N LEU A 137 -10.26 -8.13 12.51
CA LEU A 137 -10.51 -7.21 11.39
C LEU A 137 -11.86 -7.47 10.74
N VAL A 138 -12.21 -8.73 10.46
CA VAL A 138 -13.52 -9.13 9.90
C VAL A 138 -14.66 -8.68 10.82
N GLN A 139 -14.54 -8.93 12.13
CA GLN A 139 -15.57 -8.57 13.11
C GLN A 139 -15.78 -7.05 13.23
N ARG A 140 -14.70 -6.27 13.16
CA ARG A 140 -14.72 -4.81 13.29
C ARG A 140 -15.14 -4.09 12.02
N THR A 141 -14.67 -4.56 10.87
CA THR A 141 -14.97 -3.94 9.58
C THR A 141 -16.28 -4.45 8.96
N LYS A 142 -16.85 -5.54 9.49
CA LYS A 142 -18.00 -6.25 8.88
C LYS A 142 -17.73 -6.72 7.46
N CYS A 143 -16.45 -6.77 7.06
CA CYS A 143 -16.00 -7.31 5.79
C CYS A 143 -15.69 -8.79 5.95
N THR A 144 -16.00 -9.62 4.94
CA THR A 144 -15.46 -10.98 4.84
C THR A 144 -13.96 -10.94 4.55
N GLU A 145 -13.24 -12.05 4.75
CA GLU A 145 -11.82 -12.14 4.39
C GLU A 145 -11.58 -11.80 2.89
N CYS A 146 -12.52 -12.16 2.01
CA CYS A 146 -12.48 -11.83 0.60
C CYS A 146 -12.60 -10.32 0.37
N GLU A 147 -13.56 -9.68 1.04
CA GLU A 147 -13.77 -8.23 0.96
C GLU A 147 -12.57 -7.46 1.50
N LEU A 148 -11.91 -7.96 2.54
CA LEU A 148 -10.65 -7.38 3.02
C LEU A 148 -9.58 -7.39 1.91
N SER A 149 -9.49 -8.46 1.13
CA SER A 149 -8.51 -8.58 0.05
C SER A 149 -8.82 -7.73 -1.18
N GLU A 150 -10.09 -7.43 -1.43
CA GLU A 150 -10.51 -6.57 -2.53
C GLU A 150 -10.38 -5.09 -2.17
N GLU A 151 -10.94 -4.71 -1.02
CA GLU A 151 -11.06 -3.31 -0.61
C GLU A 151 -9.79 -2.76 0.03
N PHE A 152 -9.03 -3.60 0.73
CA PHE A 152 -7.84 -3.20 1.46
C PHE A 152 -6.60 -3.92 0.93
N THR A 153 -5.43 -3.59 1.46
CA THR A 153 -4.17 -4.25 1.09
C THR A 153 -4.00 -5.63 1.72
N TYR A 154 -5.03 -6.16 2.41
CA TYR A 154 -4.97 -7.52 2.93
C TYR A 154 -4.61 -8.50 1.80
N THR A 155 -3.54 -9.26 2.01
CA THR A 155 -3.01 -10.19 1.01
C THR A 155 -2.77 -11.52 1.68
N ARG A 156 -3.38 -12.58 1.14
CA ARG A 156 -3.16 -13.95 1.56
C ARG A 156 -2.26 -14.65 0.54
N LEU A 157 -1.07 -15.02 0.99
CA LEU A 157 -0.08 -15.72 0.21
C LEU A 157 -0.03 -17.18 0.66
N ILE A 158 -0.29 -18.12 -0.25
CA ILE A 158 -0.10 -19.56 0.01
C ILE A 158 1.21 -19.99 -0.64
N VAL A 159 2.15 -20.43 0.18
CA VAL A 159 3.39 -21.05 -0.28
C VAL A 159 3.15 -22.55 -0.36
N PRO A 160 3.13 -23.15 -1.57
CA PRO A 160 2.86 -24.57 -1.71
C PRO A 160 3.97 -25.37 -1.04
N GLY A 161 3.57 -26.35 -0.24
CA GLY A 161 4.49 -27.29 0.39
C GLY A 161 5.01 -28.33 -0.59
N ASP A 162 6.11 -28.99 -0.23
CA ASP A 162 6.66 -30.11 -0.98
C ASP A 162 6.02 -31.42 -0.48
N LYS A 163 5.07 -31.95 -1.27
CA LYS A 163 4.40 -33.23 -0.98
C LYS A 163 5.37 -34.40 -0.89
N ALA A 164 6.44 -34.41 -1.70
CA ALA A 164 7.43 -35.48 -1.68
C ALA A 164 8.26 -35.46 -0.40
N LYS A 165 8.51 -34.27 0.15
CA LYS A 165 9.22 -34.07 1.42
C LYS A 165 8.31 -33.97 2.64
N LYS A 166 7.00 -34.21 2.50
CA LYS A 166 5.98 -34.04 3.55
C LYS A 166 5.99 -32.65 4.20
N ILE A 167 6.40 -31.62 3.45
CA ILE A 167 6.38 -30.24 3.93
C ILE A 167 4.96 -29.70 3.69
N PRO A 168 4.25 -29.24 4.73
CA PRO A 168 2.92 -28.68 4.58
C PRO A 168 2.97 -27.35 3.83
N ALA A 169 1.86 -26.98 3.18
CA ALA A 169 1.72 -25.64 2.63
C ALA A 169 1.66 -24.61 3.76
N GLU A 170 2.33 -23.48 3.57
CA GLU A 170 2.35 -22.39 4.55
C GLU A 170 1.42 -21.26 4.10
N LYS A 171 0.53 -20.84 5.01
CA LYS A 171 -0.34 -19.67 4.80
C LYS A 171 0.29 -18.45 5.46
N HIS A 172 0.63 -17.46 4.65
CA HIS A 172 1.12 -16.17 5.11
C HIS A 172 0.06 -15.09 4.86
N MET A 173 -0.23 -14.27 5.86
CA MET A 173 -1.23 -13.20 5.78
C MET A 173 -0.56 -11.87 6.07
N PHE A 174 -0.88 -10.87 5.25
CA PHE A 174 -0.19 -9.60 5.26
C PHE A 174 -1.14 -8.41 5.14
N VAL A 175 -0.79 -7.30 5.77
CA VAL A 175 -1.43 -5.99 5.59
C VAL A 175 -0.33 -4.94 5.42
N HIS A 176 -0.49 -4.02 4.48
CA HIS A 176 0.50 -2.97 4.26
C HIS A 176 0.52 -1.96 5.42
N ALA A 177 1.70 -1.50 5.84
CA ALA A 177 1.89 -0.61 6.99
C ALA A 177 1.08 0.70 6.92
N LYS A 178 0.85 1.19 5.70
CA LYS A 178 0.09 2.43 5.42
C LYS A 178 -1.41 2.20 5.23
N ASP A 179 -1.89 0.97 5.39
CA ASP A 179 -3.31 0.64 5.25
C ASP A 179 -4.10 1.05 6.50
N PRO A 180 -5.33 1.58 6.36
CA PRO A 180 -6.20 1.87 7.50
C PRO A 180 -6.46 0.66 8.43
N LEU A 181 -6.42 -0.58 7.93
CA LEU A 181 -6.55 -1.78 8.76
C LEU A 181 -5.44 -1.89 9.81
N MET A 182 -4.26 -1.29 9.57
CA MET A 182 -3.15 -1.37 10.52
C MET A 182 -3.42 -0.66 11.84
N ALA A 183 -4.30 0.34 11.87
CA ALA A 183 -4.73 0.95 13.12
C ALA A 183 -5.53 -0.05 13.98
N LEU A 184 -6.39 -0.87 13.36
CA LEU A 184 -7.13 -1.93 14.05
C LEU A 184 -6.22 -3.08 14.50
N VAL A 185 -5.26 -3.49 13.66
CA VAL A 185 -4.25 -4.49 14.06
C VAL A 185 -3.43 -3.98 15.25
N SER A 186 -3.02 -2.71 15.22
CA SER A 186 -2.28 -2.09 16.33
C SER A 186 -3.12 -2.04 17.61
N GLN A 187 -4.41 -1.70 17.51
CA GLN A 187 -5.34 -1.72 18.63
C GLN A 187 -5.48 -3.14 19.24
N TYR A 188 -5.58 -4.16 18.39
CA TYR A 188 -5.62 -5.56 18.82
C TYR A 188 -4.33 -5.95 19.57
N ARG A 189 -3.16 -5.67 18.98
CA ARG A 189 -1.85 -5.96 19.58
C ARG A 189 -1.60 -5.22 20.89
N ALA A 190 -2.12 -4.00 21.02
CA ALA A 190 -2.03 -3.19 22.24
C ALA A 190 -3.01 -3.63 23.35
N GLY A 191 -3.76 -4.72 23.16
CA GLY A 191 -4.76 -5.19 24.12
C GLY A 191 -5.90 -4.19 24.34
N GLY A 192 -6.22 -3.38 23.33
CA GLY A 192 -7.27 -2.36 23.37
C GLY A 192 -6.95 -1.11 24.19
N LYS A 193 -5.71 -0.92 24.68
CA LYS A 193 -5.33 0.19 25.57
C LYS A 193 -4.59 1.36 24.91
N GLY A 194 -4.45 1.38 23.59
CA GLY A 194 -3.67 2.42 22.93
C GLY A 194 -4.01 2.57 21.45
N GLY A 195 -4.77 3.62 21.15
CA GLY A 195 -5.06 4.07 19.81
C GLY A 195 -6.11 5.18 19.89
N THR A 196 -5.87 6.32 19.24
CA THR A 196 -6.98 7.21 18.91
C THR A 196 -7.95 6.37 18.11
N ASP A 197 -9.14 6.13 18.66
CA ASP A 197 -10.18 5.37 18.02
C ASP A 197 -10.71 6.14 16.79
N PHE A 198 -9.94 6.18 15.72
CA PHE A 198 -10.41 6.61 14.40
C PHE A 198 -11.65 5.81 13.95
N PHE A 199 -11.89 4.65 14.60
CA PHE A 199 -12.99 3.74 14.34
C PHE A 199 -14.04 3.61 15.48
N SER A 200 -13.91 4.29 16.64
CA SER A 200 -14.95 4.17 17.71
C SER A 200 -15.96 5.31 17.70
N VAL A 201 -15.65 6.45 17.06
CA VAL A 201 -16.59 7.55 16.89
C VAL A 201 -17.20 7.48 15.49
N GLY A 202 -18.13 6.52 15.29
CA GLY A 202 -19.01 6.49 14.11
C GLY A 202 -18.62 5.57 12.95
N PHE A 203 -17.71 4.60 13.13
CA PHE A 203 -17.43 3.61 12.10
C PHE A 203 -18.40 2.43 12.16
N PHE A 204 -19.51 2.55 11.43
CA PHE A 204 -20.47 1.47 11.19
C PHE A 204 -20.00 0.61 10.02
N GLY A 205 -18.95 -0.20 10.26
CA GLY A 205 -18.43 -1.13 9.25
C GLY A 205 -17.79 -0.47 8.02
N ALA A 206 -16.81 -1.16 7.44
CA ALA A 206 -16.22 -0.75 6.18
C ALA A 206 -16.96 -1.33 4.97
N CYS A 207 -17.64 -2.47 5.14
CA CYS A 207 -18.36 -3.12 4.06
C CYS A 207 -19.89 -3.07 4.21
N ARG A 208 -20.42 -2.85 5.43
CA ARG A 208 -21.86 -2.86 5.73
C ARG A 208 -22.22 -1.89 6.84
#